data_AF-A0A9P7AKI8-F1
#
_entry.id   AF-A0A9P7AKI8-F1
#
_cell.length_a   1.000
_cell.length_b   1.000
_cell.length_c   1.000
_cell.angle_alpha   90.00
_cell.angle_beta   90.00
_cell.angle_gamma   90.00
#
_symmetry.space_group_name_H-M   'P 1'
#
loop_
_entity.id
_entity.type
_entity.pdbx_description
1 polymer ?
#
loop_
_entity_poly.entity_id
_entity_poly.type
_entity_poly.pdbx_seq_one_letter_code
_entity_poly.pdbx_strand_id
1 'polypeptide(L)' 'DLLYVLELVTAISDGDWGRIEDILGSLAMIFHGAGSNNYCSEILHFLFNLKKVWTPEFA' A
#
# COMPACT_ATOMS: atom_id res chain seq x y z
N ASP A 1 -7.93 11.26 -4.19
CA ASP A 1 -9.03 10.64 -4.95
C ASP A 1 -9.61 9.52 -4.09
N LEU A 2 -10.94 9.49 -3.93
CA LEU A 2 -11.64 8.57 -3.03
C LEU A 2 -11.65 7.13 -3.57
N LEU A 3 -11.44 6.96 -4.88
CA LEU A 3 -11.43 5.64 -5.51
C LEU A 3 -10.32 4.73 -4.95
N TYR A 4 -9.12 5.26 -4.74
CA TYR A 4 -8.01 4.50 -4.12
C TYR A 4 -8.33 4.06 -2.69
N VAL A 5 -9.07 4.87 -1.94
CA VAL A 5 -9.48 4.54 -0.56
C VAL A 5 -10.55 3.44 -0.58
N LEU A 6 -11.54 3.55 -1.45
CA LEU A 6 -12.58 2.53 -1.60
C LEU A 6 -11.98 1.19 -2.03
N GLU A 7 -11.08 1.21 -3.01
CA GLU A 7 -10.40 0.02 -3.51
C GLU A 7 -9.51 -0.61 -2.42
N LEU A 8 -8.79 0.20 -1.64
CA LEU A 8 -8.01 -0.30 -0.49
C LEU A 8 -8.90 -0.96 0.56
N VAL A 9 -10.02 -0.32 0.94
CA VAL A 9 -10.96 -0.87 1.92
C VAL A 9 -11.57 -2.18 1.42
N THR A 10 -11.91 -2.25 0.14
CA THR A 10 -12.46 -3.46 -0.48
C THR A 10 -11.43 -4.57 -0.51
N ALA A 11 -10.20 -4.32 -0.96
CA ALA A 11 -9.14 -5.30 -0.99
C ALA A 11 -8.78 -5.84 0.41
N ILE A 12 -8.78 -4.98 1.43
CA ILE A 12 -8.63 -5.38 2.84
C ILE A 12 -9.77 -6.31 3.27
N SER A 13 -11.02 -5.98 2.92
CA SER A 13 -12.19 -6.80 3.24
C SER A 13 -12.15 -8.16 2.53
N ASP A 14 -11.65 -8.20 1.30
CA ASP A 14 -11.52 -9.41 0.50
C ASP A 14 -10.34 -10.28 0.97
N GLY A 15 -9.44 -9.73 1.79
CA GLY A 15 -8.18 -10.37 2.15
C GLY A 15 -7.22 -10.52 0.95
N ASP A 16 -7.45 -9.76 -0.13
CA ASP A 16 -6.64 -9.82 -1.34
C ASP A 16 -5.39 -8.97 -1.18
N TRP A 17 -4.34 -9.64 -0.72
CA TRP A 17 -3.07 -8.98 -0.44
C TRP A 17 -2.37 -8.43 -1.68
N GLY A 18 -2.51 -9.08 -2.83
CA GLY A 18 -1.92 -8.62 -4.09
C GLY A 18 -2.49 -7.25 -4.48
N ARG A 19 -3.81 -7.09 -4.40
CA ARG A 19 -4.47 -5.79 -4.64
C ARG A 19 -4.04 -4.73 -3.63
N ILE A 20 -3.89 -5.09 -2.35
CA ILE A 20 -3.44 -4.14 -1.32
C ILE A 20 -2.06 -3.58 -1.65
N GLU A 21 -1.10 -4.42 -2.05
CA GLU A 21 0.25 -3.99 -2.43
C GLU A 21 0.21 -3.01 -3.62
N ASP A 22 -0.56 -3.32 -4.66
CA ASP A 22 -0.69 -2.50 -5.86
C ASP A 22 -1.22 -1.09 -5.55
N ILE A 23 -2.20 -0.99 -4.64
CA ILE A 23 -2.84 0.28 -4.28
C ILE A 23 -1.93 1.13 -3.39
N LEU A 24 -1.24 0.50 -2.43
CA LEU A 24 -0.38 1.21 -1.49
C LEU A 24 0.79 1.93 -2.18
N GLY A 25 1.37 1.33 -3.23
CA GLY A 25 2.39 1.99 -4.06
C GLY A 25 1.87 3.29 -4.68
N SER A 26 0.65 3.27 -5.22
CA SER A 26 0.00 4.45 -5.80
C SER A 26 -0.31 5.52 -4.74
N LEU A 27 -0.79 5.11 -3.57
CA LEU A 27 -1.06 6.01 -2.45
C LEU A 27 0.21 6.70 -1.96
N ALA A 28 1.34 5.98 -1.86
CA ALA A 28 2.62 6.57 -1.47
C ALA A 28 3.03 7.71 -2.43
N MET A 29 2.90 7.50 -3.74
CA MET A 29 3.19 8.52 -4.75
C MET A 29 2.25 9.74 -4.64
N ILE A 30 0.95 9.52 -4.40
CA ILE A 30 -0.02 10.60 -4.20
C ILE A 30 0.35 11.44 -2.97
N PHE A 31 0.65 10.81 -1.84
CA PHE A 31 1.05 11.52 -0.62
C PHE A 31 2.37 12.28 -0.81
N HIS A 32 3.34 11.70 -1.53
CA HIS A 32 4.58 12.40 -1.86
C HIS A 32 4.32 13.66 -2.71
N GLY A 33 3.53 13.52 -3.78
CA GLY A 33 3.18 14.65 -4.66
C GLY A 33 2.39 15.75 -3.96
N ALA A 34 1.60 15.39 -2.94
CA ALA A 34 0.86 16.34 -2.10
C ALA A 34 1.73 16.98 -0.99
N GLY A 35 3.04 16.72 -0.94
CA GLY A 35 3.95 17.21 0.12
C GLY A 35 3.78 16.51 1.48
N SER A 36 2.94 15.48 1.53
CA SER A 36 2.58 14.71 2.72
C SER A 36 3.56 13.55 2.93
N ASN A 37 4.85 13.89 3.05
CA ASN A 37 5.96 12.94 3.00
C ASN A 37 5.98 11.93 4.15
N ASN A 38 5.45 12.28 5.31
CA ASN A 38 5.34 11.36 6.45
C ASN A 38 4.52 10.12 6.09
N TYR A 39 3.36 10.30 5.46
CA TYR A 39 2.51 9.17 5.05
C TYR A 39 3.13 8.36 3.92
N CYS A 40 3.78 9.02 2.96
CA CYS A 40 4.57 8.33 1.93
C CYS A 40 5.64 7.43 2.57
N SER A 41 6.44 7.97 3.48
CA SER A 41 7.48 7.21 4.17
C SER A 41 6.92 6.04 4.96
N GLU A 42 5.83 6.22 5.70
CA GLU A 42 5.18 5.13 6.45
C GLU A 42 4.69 4.01 5.54
N ILE A 43 4.04 4.34 4.41
CA ILE A 43 3.57 3.35 3.44
C ILE A 43 4.75 2.59 2.84
N LEU A 44 5.83 3.27 2.45
CA LEU A 44 7.03 2.63 1.91
C LEU A 44 7.72 1.74 2.96
N HIS A 45 7.80 2.18 4.21
CA HIS A 45 8.32 1.38 5.31
C HIS A 45 7.50 0.11 5.54
N PHE A 46 6.17 0.23 5.49
CA PHE A 46 5.26 -0.91 5.61
C PHE A 46 5.48 -1.90 4.46
N LEU A 47 5.44 -1.44 3.21
CA LEU A 47 5.69 -2.27 2.02
C LEU A 47 7.04 -2.98 2.07
N PHE A 48 8.10 -2.28 2.47
CA PHE A 48 9.44 -2.87 2.57
C PHE A 48 9.52 -3.94 3.66
N ASN A 49 8.92 -3.69 4.82
CA ASN A 49 8.87 -4.67 5.91
C ASN A 49 8.04 -5.90 5.53
N LEU A 50 6.96 -5.71 4.78
CA LEU A 50 6.15 -6.81 4.25
C LEU A 50 6.94 -7.69 3.31
N LYS A 51 7.71 -7.14 2.38
CA LYS A 51 8.59 -7.94 1.49
C LYS A 51 9.65 -8.74 2.24
N LYS A 52 10.02 -8.30 3.44
CA LYS A 52 10.95 -9.02 4.32
C LYS A 52 10.28 -10.16 5.08
N VAL A 53 9.02 -9.99 5.50
CA VAL A 53 8.26 -11.00 6.28
C VAL A 53 7.58 -12.01 5.34
N TRP A 54 7.11 -11.52 4.20
CA TRP A 54 6.31 -12.22 3.21
C TRP A 54 7.18 -12.43 1.97
N THR A 55 8.17 -13.30 2.12
CA THR A 55 9.12 -13.58 1.05
C THR A 55 8.42 -14.32 -0.11
N PRO A 56 8.98 -14.33 -1.33
CA PRO A 56 8.36 -14.96 -2.49
C PRO A 56 7.98 -16.44 -2.29
N GLU A 57 8.61 -17.12 -1.32
CA GLU A 57 8.30 -18.50 -0.96
C GLU A 57 6.96 -18.67 -0.23
N PHE A 58 6.35 -17.58 0.24
CA PHE A 58 5.05 -17.58 0.91
C PHE A 58 3.90 -17.25 -0.06
N ALA A 59 4.18 -16.74 -1.26
CA ALA A 59 3.20 -16.34 -2.26
C ALA A 59 2.80 -17.49 -3.22
#